data_AF-A0A0N1I4M0-F1
#
_entry.id   AF-A0A0N1I4M0-F1
#
_cell.length_a   1.000
_cell.length_b   1.000
_cell.length_c   1.000
_cell.angle_alpha   90.00
_cell.angle_beta   90.00
_cell.angle_gamma   90.00
#
_symmetry.space_group_name_H-M   'P 1'
#
loop_
_entity.id
_entity.type
_entity.pdbx_description
1 polymer ?
#
loop_
_entity_poly.entity_id
_entity_poly.type
_entity_poly.pdbx_seq_one_letter_code
_entity_poly.pdbx_strand_id
1 'polypeptide(L)'
;MMMRCSFLRLAAAPAAAGAAATAAPSDPKMASLHKLFTGELQFRGNAPLKVCNIEHNFGPNWRAELEAYAKSLPAEQKKVLERQVARVALTRYTTRELSLYCGEGPENVDKVAREANIAQAKAYAEKHGVDKLEAYVQGEAKNAGWSDADAKKFIDAVKAAK
;
A
#
# COMPACT_ATOMS: atom_id res chain seq x y z
N MET A 1 -5.11 24.80 15.19
CA MET A 1 -5.66 23.51 15.66
C MET A 1 -4.48 22.57 15.89
N MET A 2 -4.08 22.36 17.14
CA MET A 2 -2.93 21.54 17.53
C MET A 2 -3.23 20.05 17.32
N MET A 3 -2.50 19.38 16.42
CA MET A 3 -2.55 17.92 16.31
C MET A 3 -1.76 17.29 17.45
N ARG A 4 -2.49 16.62 18.35
CA ARG A 4 -1.97 15.83 19.46
C ARG A 4 -1.17 14.62 18.95
N CYS A 5 0.15 14.66 19.08
CA CYS A 5 1.03 13.50 18.97
C CYS A 5 0.70 12.48 20.06
N SER A 6 -0.10 11.46 19.73
CA SER A 6 -0.58 10.48 20.71
C SER A 6 -0.07 9.06 20.39
N PHE A 7 1.24 8.87 20.21
CA PHE A 7 1.85 7.52 20.15
C PHE A 7 3.27 7.41 20.75
N LEU A 8 3.78 8.44 21.44
CA LEU A 8 5.15 8.42 22.02
C LEU A 8 5.23 7.83 23.44
N ARG A 9 4.36 6.89 23.82
CA ARG A 9 4.36 6.36 25.20
C ARG A 9 3.98 4.88 25.28
N LEU A 10 4.81 4.02 24.71
CA LEU A 10 5.18 2.81 25.44
C LEU A 10 6.69 2.87 25.66
N ALA A 11 7.05 3.04 26.92
CA ALA A 11 8.35 3.47 27.40
C ALA A 11 9.42 2.39 27.25
N ALA A 12 10.65 2.89 27.13
CA ALA A 12 11.89 2.18 27.42
C ALA A 12 11.79 1.35 28.71
N ALA A 13 12.15 0.07 28.61
CA ALA A 13 12.62 -0.73 29.73
C ALA A 13 14.14 -0.96 29.56
N PRO A 14 14.95 -0.87 30.62
CA PRO A 14 16.40 -1.00 30.54
C PRO A 14 16.82 -2.44 30.26
N ALA A 15 17.99 -2.60 29.65
CA ALA A 15 18.58 -3.86 29.22
C ALA A 15 18.69 -4.91 30.35
N ALA A 16 18.17 -6.11 30.08
CA ALA A 16 18.61 -7.35 30.69
C ALA A 16 18.89 -8.35 29.58
N ALA A 17 20.14 -8.81 29.53
CA ALA A 17 20.68 -9.72 28.55
C ALA A 17 19.96 -11.08 28.60
N GLY A 18 19.36 -11.43 27.47
CA GLY A 18 19.08 -12.80 27.07
C GLY A 18 19.38 -12.87 25.59
N ALA A 19 20.63 -13.18 25.25
CA ALA A 19 21.04 -13.44 23.87
C ALA A 19 20.38 -14.74 23.41
N ALA A 20 19.09 -14.68 23.06
CA ALA A 20 18.52 -15.60 22.11
C ALA A 20 19.22 -15.26 20.78
N ALA A 21 20.05 -16.20 20.31
CA ALA A 21 20.60 -16.14 18.97
C ALA A 21 19.43 -16.17 17.97
N THR A 22 18.87 -15.00 17.67
CA THR A 22 18.02 -14.81 16.51
C THR A 22 18.89 -15.12 15.31
N ALA A 23 18.58 -16.21 14.60
CA ALA A 23 19.18 -16.55 13.34
C ALA A 23 19.31 -15.26 12.51
N ALA A 24 20.53 -15.00 12.01
CA ALA A 24 20.75 -13.87 11.13
C ALA A 24 19.68 -13.92 10.02
N PRO A 25 18.93 -12.82 9.79
CA PRO A 25 17.95 -12.82 8.73
C PRO A 25 18.70 -13.15 7.43
N SER A 26 18.34 -14.26 6.80
CA SER A 26 18.94 -14.71 5.54
C SER A 26 18.79 -13.70 4.42
N ASP A 27 17.95 -12.68 4.62
CA ASP A 27 17.78 -11.55 3.72
C ASP A 27 17.92 -10.19 4.46
N PRO A 28 19.06 -9.50 4.34
CA PRO A 28 19.26 -8.17 4.94
C PRO A 28 18.30 -7.11 4.38
N LYS A 29 17.75 -7.33 3.17
CA LYS A 29 16.74 -6.46 2.55
C LYS A 29 15.43 -6.53 3.36
N MET A 30 14.90 -7.73 3.60
CA MET A 30 13.64 -7.90 4.35
C MET A 30 13.77 -7.53 5.82
N ALA A 31 14.94 -7.76 6.44
CA ALA A 31 15.20 -7.28 7.79
C ALA A 31 15.15 -5.74 7.88
N SER A 32 15.71 -5.04 6.89
CA SER A 32 15.64 -3.58 6.81
C SER A 32 14.22 -3.09 6.57
N LEU A 33 13.47 -3.78 5.71
CA LEU A 33 12.07 -3.47 5.47
C LEU A 33 11.23 -3.67 6.74
N HIS A 34 11.40 -4.78 7.46
CA HIS A 34 10.73 -5.01 8.74
C HIS A 34 10.97 -3.87 9.73
N LYS A 35 12.21 -3.41 9.86
CA LYS A 35 12.56 -2.26 10.72
C LYS A 35 11.91 -0.95 10.28
N LEU A 36 11.73 -0.72 8.98
CA LEU A 36 10.96 0.42 8.48
C LEU A 36 9.48 0.33 8.90
N PHE A 37 8.89 -0.87 8.80
CA PHE A 37 7.50 -1.13 9.21
C PHE A 37 7.28 -1.04 10.73
N THR A 38 8.28 -1.38 11.55
CA THR A 38 8.22 -1.26 13.02
C THR A 38 8.63 0.12 13.54
N GLY A 39 9.18 0.99 12.68
CA GLY A 39 9.62 2.34 13.04
C GLY A 39 11.00 2.41 13.67
N GLU A 40 11.75 1.31 13.68
CA GLU A 40 13.16 1.27 14.12
C GLU A 40 14.10 1.94 13.11
N LEU A 41 13.70 1.96 11.83
CA LEU A 41 14.39 2.67 10.76
C LEU A 41 13.45 3.66 10.08
N GLN A 42 14.05 4.65 9.44
CA GLN A 42 13.37 5.60 8.58
C GLN A 42 14.09 5.68 7.23
N PHE A 43 13.34 6.01 6.18
CA PHE A 43 13.97 6.33 4.91
C PHE A 43 14.88 7.57 5.06
N ARG A 44 15.96 7.60 4.28
CA ARG A 44 16.85 8.77 4.23
C ARG A 44 16.08 10.01 3.79
N GLY A 45 16.47 11.16 4.33
CA GLY A 45 15.82 12.44 4.02
C GLY A 45 14.39 12.56 4.57
N ASN A 46 14.01 11.75 5.55
CA ASN A 46 12.67 11.73 6.16
C ASN A 46 11.55 11.47 5.14
N ALA A 47 11.84 10.69 4.09
CA ALA A 47 10.81 10.31 3.13
C ALA A 47 9.73 9.46 3.83
N PRO A 48 8.44 9.66 3.52
CA PRO A 48 7.36 8.96 4.19
C PRO A 48 7.35 7.47 3.80
N LEU A 49 6.95 6.61 4.74
CA LEU A 49 6.71 5.20 4.48
C LEU A 49 5.41 5.05 3.67
N LYS A 50 5.54 5.00 2.34
CA LYS A 50 4.44 4.82 1.38
C LYS A 50 4.75 3.69 0.42
N VAL A 51 3.72 3.04 -0.12
CA VAL A 51 3.84 1.94 -1.10
C VAL A 51 4.77 2.32 -2.25
N CYS A 52 4.58 3.49 -2.87
CA CYS A 52 5.42 3.94 -3.98
C CYS A 52 6.92 4.06 -3.61
N ASN A 53 7.23 4.53 -2.40
CA ASN A 53 8.61 4.62 -1.93
C ASN A 53 9.18 3.24 -1.59
N ILE A 54 8.36 2.33 -1.06
CA ILE A 54 8.77 0.96 -0.77
C ILE A 54 9.05 0.22 -2.08
N GLU A 55 8.15 0.29 -3.06
CA GLU A 55 8.34 -0.33 -4.38
C GLU A 55 9.58 0.20 -5.09
N HIS A 56 9.86 1.50 -4.98
CA HIS A 56 11.07 2.09 -5.53
C HIS A 56 12.36 1.53 -4.91
N ASN A 57 12.38 1.28 -3.59
CA ASN A 57 13.60 0.84 -2.87
C ASN A 57 13.72 -0.68 -2.76
N PHE A 58 12.59 -1.40 -2.74
CA PHE A 58 12.51 -2.84 -2.44
C PHE A 58 11.91 -3.65 -3.60
N GLY A 59 11.46 -3.01 -4.67
CA GLY A 59 10.88 -3.65 -5.85
C GLY A 59 9.38 -3.96 -5.70
N PRO A 60 8.68 -4.30 -6.80
CA PRO A 60 7.23 -4.51 -6.82
C PRO A 60 6.78 -5.74 -6.01
N ASN A 61 7.67 -6.71 -5.81
CA ASN A 61 7.38 -7.96 -5.08
C ASN A 61 7.61 -7.87 -3.57
N TRP A 62 7.91 -6.68 -3.04
CA TRP A 62 8.26 -6.47 -1.62
C TRP A 62 7.26 -7.11 -0.65
N ARG A 63 5.97 -7.09 -0.99
CA ARG A 63 4.91 -7.62 -0.12
C ARG A 63 4.99 -9.13 0.01
N ALA A 64 5.12 -9.85 -1.11
CA ALA A 64 5.23 -11.31 -1.12
C ALA A 64 6.53 -11.77 -0.42
N GLU A 65 7.63 -11.05 -0.65
CA GLU A 65 8.92 -11.30 0.02
C GLU A 65 8.80 -11.07 1.54
N LEU A 66 8.13 -9.99 1.96
CA LEU A 66 7.93 -9.67 3.37
C LEU A 66 6.98 -10.65 4.07
N GLU A 67 5.93 -11.11 3.38
CA GLU A 67 5.02 -12.15 3.87
C GLU A 67 5.74 -13.51 4.02
N ALA A 68 6.66 -13.85 3.12
CA ALA A 68 7.52 -15.01 3.26
C ALA A 68 8.47 -14.88 4.45
N TYR A 69 9.12 -13.72 4.60
CA TYR A 69 9.96 -13.39 5.75
C TYR A 69 9.17 -13.46 7.07
N ALA A 70 7.94 -12.97 7.11
CA ALA A 70 7.09 -12.95 8.29
C ALA A 70 6.81 -14.35 8.87
N LYS A 71 6.91 -15.42 8.06
CA LYS A 71 6.77 -16.82 8.53
C LYS A 71 7.90 -17.25 9.46
N SER A 72 9.07 -16.59 9.39
CA SER A 72 10.21 -16.83 10.27
C SER A 72 10.12 -16.09 11.61
N LEU A 73 9.17 -15.17 11.75
CA LEU A 73 9.03 -14.34 12.95
C LEU A 73 8.17 -15.01 14.02
N PRO A 74 8.40 -14.67 15.31
CA PRO A 74 7.46 -14.99 16.38
C PRO A 74 6.04 -14.47 16.08
N ALA A 75 5.01 -15.20 16.55
CA ALA A 75 3.62 -14.90 16.23
C ALA A 75 3.19 -13.46 16.54
N GLU A 76 3.66 -12.89 17.66
CA GLU A 76 3.33 -11.51 18.03
C GLU A 76 3.98 -10.48 17.09
N GLN A 77 5.24 -10.68 16.69
CA GLN A 77 5.90 -9.79 15.73
C GLN A 77 5.25 -9.89 14.35
N LYS A 78 4.85 -11.10 13.94
CA LYS A 78 4.11 -11.34 12.71
C LYS A 78 2.80 -10.55 12.68
N LYS A 79 1.99 -10.60 13.75
CA LYS A 79 0.74 -9.83 13.85
C LYS A 79 0.97 -8.31 13.77
N VAL A 80 2.04 -7.82 14.39
CA VAL A 80 2.41 -6.40 14.28
C VAL A 80 2.72 -6.06 12.83
N LEU A 81 3.55 -6.87 12.16
CA LEU A 81 3.94 -6.65 10.78
C LEU A 81 2.73 -6.68 9.83
N GLU A 82 1.84 -7.67 9.96
CA GLU A 82 0.61 -7.76 9.16
C GLU A 82 -0.27 -6.51 9.29
N ARG A 83 -0.44 -5.99 10.51
CA ARG A 83 -1.17 -4.74 10.75
C ARG A 83 -0.51 -3.54 10.06
N GLN A 84 0.82 -3.47 10.08
CA GLN A 84 1.54 -2.36 9.44
C GLN A 84 1.51 -2.48 7.91
N VAL A 85 1.55 -3.69 7.36
CA VAL A 85 1.31 -3.95 5.93
C VAL A 85 -0.07 -3.46 5.51
N ALA A 86 -1.11 -3.74 6.27
CA ALA A 86 -2.46 -3.24 5.99
C ALA A 86 -2.54 -1.70 6.01
N ARG A 87 -1.87 -1.03 6.96
CA ARG A 87 -1.80 0.44 7.02
C ARG A 87 -1.05 1.04 5.85
N VAL A 88 0.09 0.47 5.50
CA VAL A 88 0.87 0.90 4.34
C VAL A 88 0.08 0.67 3.05
N ALA A 89 -0.70 -0.40 2.92
CA ALA A 89 -1.53 -0.63 1.74
C ALA A 89 -2.49 0.55 1.45
N LEU A 90 -3.04 1.19 2.49
CA LEU A 90 -3.87 2.39 2.32
C LEU A 90 -3.11 3.59 1.74
N THR A 91 -1.79 3.67 1.94
CA THR A 91 -0.96 4.79 1.45
C THR A 91 -0.77 4.81 -0.07
N ARG A 92 -1.26 3.79 -0.79
CA ARG A 92 -1.31 3.80 -2.26
C ARG A 92 -2.34 4.80 -2.80
N TYR A 93 -3.37 5.08 -2.01
CA TYR A 93 -4.38 6.06 -2.36
C TYR A 93 -3.88 7.47 -2.06
N THR A 94 -4.30 8.42 -2.87
CA THR A 94 -4.08 9.83 -2.57
C THR A 94 -4.92 10.25 -1.36
N THR A 95 -4.48 11.30 -0.64
CA THR A 95 -5.22 11.83 0.51
C THR A 95 -6.67 12.21 0.15
N ARG A 96 -6.88 12.73 -1.08
CA ARG A 96 -8.20 13.10 -1.57
C ARG A 96 -9.08 11.87 -1.78
N GLU A 97 -8.58 10.83 -2.42
CA GLU A 97 -9.32 9.58 -2.61
C GLU A 97 -9.64 8.91 -1.28
N LEU A 98 -8.71 8.88 -0.32
CA LEU A 98 -9.00 8.35 1.01
C LEU A 98 -10.13 9.11 1.71
N SER A 99 -10.17 10.44 1.59
CA SER A 99 -11.26 11.24 2.16
C SER A 99 -12.62 10.98 1.51
N LEU A 100 -12.64 10.53 0.26
CA LEU A 100 -13.86 10.24 -0.48
C LEU A 100 -14.31 8.78 -0.33
N TYR A 101 -13.36 7.84 -0.34
CA TYR A 101 -13.64 6.41 -0.48
C TYR A 101 -13.57 5.64 0.85
N CYS A 102 -12.95 6.21 1.89
CA CYS A 102 -12.75 5.51 3.18
C CYS A 102 -13.89 5.74 4.20
N GLY A 103 -15.02 6.31 3.79
CA GLY A 103 -16.15 6.59 4.68
C GLY A 103 -16.75 5.33 5.34
N GLU A 104 -16.74 4.20 4.63
CA GLU A 104 -17.25 2.91 5.09
C GLU A 104 -16.18 2.06 5.82
N GLY A 105 -15.00 2.60 6.07
CA GLY A 105 -13.88 1.88 6.67
C GLY A 105 -12.78 1.47 5.67
N PRO A 106 -11.54 1.23 6.16
CA PRO A 106 -10.38 0.95 5.33
C PRO A 106 -10.49 -0.33 4.48
N GLU A 107 -11.28 -1.31 4.93
CA GLU A 107 -11.54 -2.56 4.23
C GLU A 107 -12.40 -2.38 2.97
N ASN A 108 -13.18 -1.31 2.89
CA ASN A 108 -14.10 -1.03 1.78
C ASN A 108 -13.51 -0.09 0.73
N VAL A 109 -12.37 0.56 1.01
CA VAL A 109 -11.75 1.56 0.13
C VAL A 109 -11.54 1.05 -1.29
N ASP A 110 -11.09 -0.20 -1.44
CA ASP A 110 -10.82 -0.81 -2.76
C ASP A 110 -12.09 -0.93 -3.60
N LYS A 111 -13.17 -1.38 -2.96
CA LYS A 111 -14.47 -1.54 -3.58
C LYS A 111 -15.04 -0.19 -4.00
N VAL A 112 -15.07 0.78 -3.07
CA VAL A 112 -15.62 2.12 -3.31
C VAL A 112 -14.81 2.86 -4.39
N ALA A 113 -13.47 2.78 -4.34
CA ALA A 113 -12.60 3.34 -5.37
C ALA A 113 -12.87 2.72 -6.75
N ARG A 114 -13.08 1.40 -6.81
CA ARG A 114 -13.39 0.70 -8.06
C ARG A 114 -14.72 1.17 -8.65
N GLU A 115 -15.75 1.27 -7.83
CA GLU A 115 -17.07 1.74 -8.24
C GLU A 115 -17.02 3.20 -8.74
N ALA A 116 -16.34 4.08 -8.00
CA ALA A 116 -16.13 5.47 -8.40
C ALA A 116 -15.39 5.59 -9.75
N ASN A 117 -14.31 4.82 -9.94
CA ASN A 117 -13.54 4.83 -11.17
C ASN A 117 -14.37 4.32 -12.37
N ILE A 118 -15.18 3.27 -12.18
CA ILE A 118 -16.08 2.77 -13.23
C ILE A 118 -17.13 3.83 -13.58
N ALA A 119 -17.74 4.49 -12.59
CA ALA A 119 -18.72 5.55 -12.82
C ALA A 119 -18.11 6.74 -13.59
N GLN A 120 -16.89 7.17 -13.22
CA GLN A 120 -16.18 8.23 -13.92
C GLN A 120 -15.86 7.85 -15.37
N ALA A 121 -15.40 6.60 -15.60
CA ALA A 121 -15.10 6.09 -16.93
C ALA A 121 -16.35 6.00 -17.82
N LYS A 122 -17.51 5.61 -17.26
CA LYS A 122 -18.79 5.64 -17.97
C LYS A 122 -19.20 7.05 -18.37
N ALA A 123 -19.18 7.99 -17.42
CA ALA A 123 -19.50 9.39 -17.70
C ALA A 123 -18.58 9.98 -18.80
N TYR A 124 -17.31 9.58 -18.82
CA TYR A 124 -16.39 9.93 -19.90
C TYR A 124 -16.82 9.34 -21.25
N ALA A 125 -17.14 8.04 -21.29
CA ALA A 125 -17.57 7.35 -22.51
C ALA A 125 -18.90 7.91 -23.06
N GLU A 126 -19.85 8.25 -22.20
CA GLU A 126 -21.12 8.90 -22.59
C GLU A 126 -20.88 10.27 -23.25
N LYS A 127 -19.91 11.03 -22.74
CA LYS A 127 -19.60 12.37 -23.24
C LYS A 127 -18.74 12.36 -24.51
N HIS A 128 -17.84 11.40 -24.65
CA HIS A 128 -16.77 11.42 -25.65
C HIS A 128 -16.81 10.27 -26.66
N GLY A 129 -17.63 9.26 -26.42
CA GLY A 129 -17.71 8.02 -27.20
C GLY A 129 -16.81 6.92 -26.64
N VAL A 130 -17.25 5.66 -26.80
CA VAL A 130 -16.56 4.46 -26.32
C VAL A 130 -15.17 4.31 -26.96
N ASP A 131 -15.01 4.72 -28.21
CA ASP A 131 -13.72 4.64 -28.93
C ASP A 131 -12.63 5.52 -28.28
N LYS A 132 -13.03 6.63 -27.64
CA LYS A 132 -12.09 7.51 -26.92
C LYS A 132 -11.79 7.03 -25.51
N LEU A 133 -12.65 6.18 -24.92
CA LEU A 133 -12.45 5.64 -23.58
C LEU A 133 -11.17 4.79 -23.53
N GLU A 134 -10.95 3.94 -24.54
CA GLU A 134 -9.82 3.02 -24.56
C GLU A 134 -8.48 3.78 -24.60
N ALA A 135 -8.35 4.77 -25.48
CA ALA A 135 -7.18 5.63 -25.54
C ALA A 135 -6.98 6.45 -24.26
N TYR A 136 -8.07 6.95 -23.66
CA TYR A 136 -8.01 7.68 -22.39
C TYR A 136 -7.48 6.79 -21.26
N VAL A 137 -8.06 5.60 -21.08
CA VAL A 137 -7.65 4.66 -20.03
C VAL A 137 -6.22 4.19 -20.24
N GLN A 138 -5.80 3.91 -21.49
CA GLN A 138 -4.41 3.52 -21.77
C GLN A 138 -3.41 4.64 -21.44
N GLY A 139 -3.76 5.89 -21.72
CA GLY A 139 -2.95 7.05 -21.36
C GLY A 139 -2.77 7.18 -19.84
N GLU A 140 -3.86 7.07 -19.09
CA GLU A 140 -3.84 7.11 -17.61
C GLU A 140 -3.08 5.91 -17.04
N ALA A 141 -3.30 4.71 -17.57
CA ALA A 141 -2.64 3.48 -17.15
C ALA A 141 -1.11 3.60 -17.27
N LYS A 142 -0.62 4.13 -18.39
CA LYS A 142 0.81 4.37 -18.60
C LYS A 142 1.40 5.33 -17.55
N ASN A 143 0.69 6.41 -17.24
CA ASN A 143 1.13 7.39 -16.24
C ASN A 143 1.13 6.80 -14.82
N ALA A 144 0.17 5.92 -14.53
CA ALA A 144 0.03 5.25 -13.24
C ALA A 144 0.91 3.98 -13.10
N GLY A 145 1.64 3.59 -14.16
CA GLY A 145 2.46 2.38 -14.16
C GLY A 145 1.67 1.08 -14.17
N TRP A 146 0.43 1.09 -14.65
CA TRP A 146 -0.39 -0.11 -14.81
C TRP A 146 0.08 -0.94 -16.00
N SER A 147 -0.08 -2.26 -15.90
CA SER A 147 0.13 -3.15 -17.04
C SER A 147 -0.98 -3.01 -18.08
N ASP A 148 -0.70 -3.33 -19.34
CA ASP A 148 -1.72 -3.37 -20.40
C ASP A 148 -2.87 -4.34 -20.06
N ALA A 149 -2.54 -5.44 -19.35
CA ALA A 149 -3.53 -6.41 -18.88
C ALA A 149 -4.48 -5.81 -17.83
N ASP A 150 -3.96 -5.00 -16.90
CA ASP A 150 -4.77 -4.33 -15.89
C ASP A 150 -5.66 -3.24 -16.50
N ALA A 151 -5.10 -2.46 -17.43
CA ALA A 151 -5.85 -1.47 -18.20
C ALA A 151 -6.99 -2.12 -18.97
N LYS A 152 -6.71 -3.22 -19.69
CA LYS A 152 -7.73 -4.00 -20.41
C LYS A 152 -8.81 -4.54 -19.47
N LYS A 153 -8.42 -5.13 -18.34
CA LYS A 153 -9.37 -5.63 -17.32
C LYS A 153 -10.25 -4.52 -16.76
N PHE A 154 -9.74 -3.30 -16.63
CA PHE A 154 -10.55 -2.13 -16.24
C PHE A 154 -11.54 -1.74 -17.34
N ILE A 155 -11.09 -1.62 -18.59
CA ILE A 155 -11.96 -1.29 -19.74
C ILE A 155 -13.09 -2.31 -19.88
N ASP A 156 -12.77 -3.60 -19.82
CA ASP A 156 -13.76 -4.68 -19.94
C ASP A 156 -14.79 -4.60 -18.80
N ALA A 157 -14.37 -4.22 -17.58
CA ALA A 157 -15.30 -4.01 -16.47
C ALA A 157 -16.20 -2.77 -16.66
N VAL A 158 -15.68 -1.69 -17.25
CA VAL A 158 -16.49 -0.50 -17.57
C VAL A 158 -17.53 -0.84 -18.63
N LYS A 159 -17.15 -1.60 -19.67
CA LYS A 159 -18.06 -2.06 -20.74
C LYS A 159 -19.13 -3.04 -20.22
N ALA A 160 -18.80 -3.86 -19.22
CA ALA A 160 -19.72 -4.84 -18.63
C ALA A 160 -20.67 -4.24 -17.58
N ALA A 161 -20.29 -3.12 -16.96
CA ALA A 161 -21.14 -2.43 -16.02
C ALA A 161 -22.33 -1.81 -16.79
N LYS A 162 -23.54 -2.29 -16.53
CA LYS A 162 -24.80 -1.71 -17.06
C LYS A 162 -25.04 -0.34 -16.47
#